data_AF-A0A7V3PAE5-F1
#
_entry.id   AF-A0A7V3PAE5-F1
#
_cell.length_a   1.000
_cell.length_b   1.000
_cell.length_c   1.000
_cell.angle_alpha   90.00
_cell.angle_beta   90.00
_cell.angle_gamma   90.00
#
_symmetry.space_group_name_H-M   'P 1'
#
loop_
_entity.id
_entity.type
_entity.pdbx_description
1 polymer ?
#
loop_
_entity_poly.entity_id
_entity_poly.type
_entity_poly.pdbx_seq_one_letter_code
_entity_poly.pdbx_strand_id
1 'polypeptide(L)'
;MSRFYKIIFSLSIAVVFLTGFFAFYQIATGSDQCQLGDRMCVSDRTFKVCGDYDNDGDLEWSQIYSCFLGQYCSLGRCYDPNVTTTNPAPPSCTNECTASERRCSADGKYQICGNYDTDSCTEWST
;
A
#
# COMPACT_ATOMS: atom_id res chain seq x y z
N MET A 1 -21.62 -36.89 -1.60
CA MET A 1 -22.49 -36.06 -2.45
C MET A 1 -21.60 -34.92 -2.97
N SER A 2 -20.84 -35.03 -4.06
CA SER A 2 -21.25 -35.10 -5.48
C SER A 2 -22.39 -34.09 -5.71
N ARG A 3 -22.29 -32.99 -6.46
CA ARG A 3 -21.79 -32.73 -7.82
C ARG A 3 -21.57 -31.20 -7.92
N PHE A 4 -20.56 -30.62 -8.59
CA PHE A 4 -20.77 -29.92 -9.90
C PHE A 4 -19.53 -29.11 -10.39
N TYR A 5 -18.27 -29.43 -10.05
CA TYR A 5 -17.13 -28.80 -10.75
C TYR A 5 -16.86 -29.50 -12.08
N LYS A 6 -17.70 -29.19 -13.07
CA LYS A 6 -17.59 -29.64 -14.45
C LYS A 6 -16.31 -29.04 -15.08
N ILE A 7 -15.37 -29.93 -15.30
CA ILE A 7 -14.44 -30.01 -16.43
C ILE A 7 -14.89 -29.18 -17.64
N ILE A 8 -14.05 -28.21 -18.04
CA ILE A 8 -13.82 -27.78 -19.43
C ILE A 8 -12.28 -27.76 -19.56
N PHE A 9 -11.68 -28.82 -20.11
CA PHE A 9 -10.97 -28.80 -21.40
C PHE A 9 -10.12 -27.52 -21.60
N SER A 10 -8.80 -27.57 -21.82
CA SER A 10 -8.21 -28.37 -22.89
C SER A 10 -6.71 -28.53 -22.70
N LEU A 11 -6.26 -29.76 -22.87
CA LEU A 11 -4.93 -30.11 -23.35
C LEU A 11 -4.67 -29.31 -24.65
N SER A 12 -3.61 -28.51 -24.69
CA SER A 12 -3.00 -28.03 -25.95
C SER A 12 -1.51 -27.77 -25.70
N ILE A 13 -0.73 -28.84 -25.72
CA ILE A 13 0.66 -28.75 -26.20
C ILE A 13 0.54 -28.35 -27.67
N ALA A 14 0.79 -27.08 -27.96
CA ALA A 14 1.04 -26.62 -29.32
C ALA A 14 2.51 -26.20 -29.39
N VAL A 15 3.37 -27.21 -29.56
CA VAL A 15 4.69 -26.99 -30.16
C VAL A 15 4.43 -26.55 -31.59
N VAL A 16 4.41 -25.25 -31.85
CA VAL A 16 4.47 -24.70 -33.21
C VAL A 16 5.88 -24.16 -33.41
N PHE A 17 6.76 -25.06 -33.87
CA PHE A 17 7.98 -24.66 -34.57
C PHE A 17 7.56 -23.96 -35.86
N LEU A 18 7.85 -22.67 -36.01
CA LEU A 18 8.30 -22.05 -37.26
C LEU A 18 8.55 -20.55 -37.07
N THR A 19 9.78 -20.14 -37.40
CA THR A 19 10.34 -18.78 -37.43
C THR A 19 10.65 -18.16 -36.07
N GLY A 20 11.95 -18.00 -35.84
CA GLY A 20 12.52 -17.60 -34.57
C GLY A 20 12.13 -16.19 -34.16
N PHE A 21 11.43 -16.10 -33.04
CA PHE A 21 11.52 -15.01 -32.07
C PHE A 21 11.06 -15.63 -30.76
N PHE A 22 12.00 -16.07 -29.92
CA PHE A 22 11.70 -16.43 -28.54
C PHE A 22 11.41 -15.14 -27.78
N ALA A 23 10.23 -14.56 -27.99
CA ALA A 23 9.63 -13.76 -26.94
C ALA A 23 9.21 -14.78 -25.88
N PHE A 24 9.97 -14.86 -24.79
CA PHE A 24 9.49 -15.46 -23.56
C PHE A 24 8.21 -14.70 -23.22
N TYR A 25 7.06 -15.26 -23.59
CA TYR A 25 5.79 -14.80 -23.09
C TYR A 25 5.81 -15.25 -21.63
N GLN A 26 6.29 -14.36 -20.75
CA GLN A 26 6.05 -14.46 -19.33
C GLN A 26 4.54 -14.54 -19.22
N ILE A 27 3.99 -15.74 -19.05
CA ILE A 27 2.63 -15.87 -18.56
C ILE A 27 2.75 -15.42 -17.11
N ALA A 28 2.74 -14.10 -16.90
CA ALA A 28 2.41 -13.52 -15.61
C ALA A 28 0.99 -14.00 -15.38
N THR A 29 0.84 -15.10 -14.63
CA THR A 29 -0.43 -15.47 -14.04
C THR A 29 -0.69 -14.46 -12.93
N GLY A 30 -0.84 -13.17 -13.31
CA GLY A 30 -0.96 -12.07 -12.38
C GLY A 30 -2.16 -12.36 -11.51
N SER A 31 -1.88 -12.77 -10.28
CA SER A 31 -2.88 -13.23 -9.32
C SER A 31 -3.34 -12.08 -8.43
N ASP A 32 -3.09 -10.84 -8.89
CA ASP A 32 -3.43 -9.57 -8.26
C ASP A 32 -4.71 -9.69 -7.44
N GLN A 33 -4.54 -9.63 -6.12
CA GLN A 33 -5.66 -9.71 -5.18
C GLN A 33 -6.46 -8.40 -5.15
N CYS A 34 -5.89 -7.33 -5.70
CA CYS A 34 -6.36 -5.95 -5.63
C CYS A 34 -5.71 -5.08 -6.71
N GLN A 35 -6.13 -3.81 -6.86
CA GLN A 35 -5.51 -2.87 -7.79
C GLN A 35 -4.53 -1.94 -7.04
N LEU A 36 -3.42 -1.57 -7.67
CA LEU A 36 -2.37 -0.78 -7.03
C LEU A 36 -2.94 0.50 -6.38
N GLY A 37 -2.69 0.66 -5.08
CA GLY A 37 -3.16 1.80 -4.30
C GLY A 37 -4.60 1.69 -3.78
N ASP A 38 -5.32 0.62 -4.09
CA ASP A 38 -6.62 0.32 -3.48
C ASP A 38 -6.51 0.31 -1.95
N ARG A 39 -7.61 0.68 -1.31
CA ARG A 39 -7.72 0.68 0.15
C ARG A 39 -9.03 0.04 0.57
N MET A 40 -8.98 -0.78 1.62
CA MET A 40 -10.18 -1.36 2.21
C MET A 40 -10.14 -1.34 3.73
N CYS A 41 -11.31 -1.15 4.34
CA CYS A 41 -11.47 -1.31 5.78
C CYS A 41 -11.53 -2.80 6.13
N VAL A 42 -10.76 -3.23 7.13
CA VAL A 42 -10.83 -4.58 7.71
C VAL A 42 -11.77 -4.59 8.93
N SER A 43 -11.82 -3.48 9.67
CA SER A 43 -12.76 -3.24 10.76
C SER A 43 -13.17 -1.78 10.80
N ASP A 44 -13.97 -1.40 11.81
CA ASP A 44 -14.32 -0.01 12.12
C ASP A 44 -13.13 0.89 12.43
N ARG A 45 -11.92 0.35 12.66
CA ARG A 45 -10.72 1.12 13.05
C ARG A 45 -9.45 0.66 12.34
N THR A 46 -9.57 -0.18 11.32
CA THR A 46 -8.39 -0.76 10.66
C THR A 46 -8.58 -0.86 9.14
N PHE A 47 -7.49 -0.71 8.40
CA PHE A 47 -7.50 -0.76 6.93
C PHE A 47 -6.25 -1.45 6.38
N LYS A 48 -6.30 -1.78 5.08
CA LYS A 48 -5.17 -2.28 4.29
C LYS A 48 -5.03 -1.49 3.00
N VAL A 49 -3.85 -1.52 2.42
CA VAL A 49 -3.51 -0.88 1.14
C VAL A 49 -2.97 -1.95 0.19
N CYS A 50 -3.29 -1.83 -1.10
CA CYS A 50 -2.78 -2.72 -2.13
C CYS A 50 -1.43 -2.24 -2.66
N GLY A 51 -0.47 -3.16 -2.78
CA GLY A 51 0.86 -2.91 -3.31
C GLY A 51 1.59 -4.23 -3.62
N ASP A 52 2.84 -4.13 -4.03
CA ASP A 52 3.76 -5.27 -4.12
C ASP A 52 4.66 -5.22 -2.87
N TYR A 53 4.32 -6.02 -1.86
CA TYR A 53 4.98 -6.00 -0.55
C TYR A 53 6.06 -7.08 -0.41
N ASP A 54 6.11 -8.08 -1.27
CA ASP A 54 7.16 -9.11 -1.27
C ASP A 54 8.10 -9.08 -2.49
N ASN A 55 7.87 -8.17 -3.44
CA ASN A 55 8.64 -7.93 -4.66
C ASN A 55 8.62 -9.11 -5.65
N ASP A 56 7.53 -9.88 -5.68
CA ASP A 56 7.33 -10.95 -6.66
C ASP A 56 6.62 -10.49 -7.95
N GLY A 57 6.12 -9.25 -7.96
CA GLY A 57 5.46 -8.62 -9.10
C GLY A 57 3.95 -8.83 -9.18
N ASP A 58 3.35 -9.56 -8.24
CA ASP A 58 1.90 -9.66 -8.06
C ASP A 58 1.44 -8.64 -7.00
N LEU A 59 0.22 -8.08 -7.15
CA LEU A 59 -0.33 -7.13 -6.19
C LEU A 59 -1.06 -7.83 -5.04
N GLU A 60 -0.74 -7.45 -3.82
CA GLU A 60 -1.31 -8.02 -2.60
C GLU A 60 -1.65 -6.98 -1.52
N TRP A 61 -2.45 -7.42 -0.55
CA TRP A 61 -2.90 -6.57 0.54
C TRP A 61 -1.84 -6.47 1.64
N SER A 62 -1.55 -5.24 2.06
CA SER A 62 -0.63 -4.94 3.16
C SER A 62 -0.97 -5.66 4.49
N GLN A 63 -0.04 -5.54 5.45
CA GLN A 63 -0.38 -5.68 6.87
C GLN A 63 -1.50 -4.70 7.28
N ILE A 64 -2.15 -4.97 8.41
CA ILE A 64 -3.25 -4.15 8.90
C ILE A 64 -2.72 -2.86 9.54
N TYR A 65 -3.17 -1.71 9.05
CA TYR A 65 -2.95 -0.41 9.69
C TYR A 65 -4.12 -0.05 10.60
N SER A 66 -3.83 0.62 11.71
CA SER A 66 -4.84 1.10 12.67
C SER A 66 -5.08 2.59 12.51
N CYS A 67 -6.33 3.01 12.60
CA CYS A 67 -6.70 4.41 12.73
C CYS A 67 -6.32 4.95 14.11
N PHE A 68 -6.15 6.27 14.24
CA PHE A 68 -5.90 6.89 15.54
C PHE A 68 -7.10 6.74 16.49
N LEU A 69 -6.85 6.94 17.78
CA LEU A 69 -7.88 6.87 18.81
C LEU A 69 -9.03 7.83 18.50
N GLY A 70 -10.27 7.31 18.48
CA GLY A 70 -11.47 8.10 18.19
C GLY A 70 -11.81 8.23 16.69
N GLN A 71 -10.91 7.84 15.79
CA GLN A 71 -11.22 7.75 14.36
C GLN A 71 -11.91 6.44 14.00
N TYR A 72 -12.61 6.42 12.87
CA TYR A 72 -13.22 5.23 12.30
C TYR A 72 -12.85 5.04 10.83
N CYS A 73 -12.74 3.79 10.38
CA CYS A 73 -12.48 3.47 9.00
C CYS A 73 -13.77 3.57 8.17
N SER A 74 -13.70 4.29 7.06
CA SER A 74 -14.71 4.30 6.00
C SER A 74 -14.02 4.39 4.65
N LEU A 75 -14.49 3.65 3.64
CA LEU A 75 -13.91 3.65 2.29
C LEU A 75 -12.38 3.49 2.25
N GLY A 76 -11.82 2.68 3.15
CA GLY A 76 -10.37 2.43 3.26
C GLY A 76 -9.56 3.61 3.82
N ARG A 77 -10.19 4.56 4.51
CA ARG A 77 -9.54 5.74 5.11
C ARG A 77 -10.07 6.00 6.53
N CYS A 78 -9.25 6.61 7.38
CA CYS A 78 -9.58 6.88 8.78
C CYS A 78 -10.21 8.27 8.95
N TYR A 79 -11.49 8.36 9.29
CA TYR A 79 -12.22 9.60 9.51
C TYR A 79 -12.28 9.98 10.98
N ASP A 80 -12.08 11.26 11.29
CA ASP A 80 -12.38 11.83 12.60
C ASP A 80 -13.86 12.29 12.61
N PRO A 81 -14.71 11.76 13.51
CA PRO A 81 -16.12 12.13 13.58
C PRO A 81 -16.35 13.62 13.94
N ASN A 82 -15.35 14.32 14.47
CA ASN A 82 -15.43 15.75 14.81
C ASN A 82 -14.97 16.66 13.67
N VAL A 83 -14.43 16.10 12.58
CA VAL A 83 -13.95 16.85 11.43
C VAL A 83 -15.00 16.80 10.31
N THR A 84 -15.62 17.94 10.01
CA THR A 84 -16.69 18.06 9.00
C THR A 84 -16.17 18.21 7.57
N THR A 85 -14.86 18.09 7.32
CA THR A 85 -14.29 18.11 5.98
C THR A 85 -14.22 16.70 5.40
N THR A 86 -14.69 16.53 4.17
CA THR A 86 -14.86 15.25 3.45
C THR A 86 -13.56 14.49 3.13
N ASN A 87 -12.41 14.99 3.58
CA ASN A 87 -11.13 14.31 3.51
C ASN A 87 -10.64 14.15 4.95
N PRO A 88 -10.38 12.92 5.42
CA PRO A 88 -9.77 12.76 6.73
C PRO A 88 -8.47 13.55 6.74
N ALA A 89 -8.40 14.53 7.62
CA ALA A 89 -7.19 15.30 7.79
C ALA A 89 -6.06 14.31 8.08
N PRO A 90 -4.89 14.45 7.45
CA PRO A 90 -3.70 13.75 7.94
C PRO A 90 -3.56 14.00 9.45
N PRO A 91 -2.97 13.06 10.21
CA PRO A 91 -2.68 13.23 11.64
C PRO A 91 -2.36 14.69 11.97
N SER A 92 -3.07 15.26 12.97
CA SER A 92 -2.84 16.63 13.39
C SER A 92 -1.47 16.72 14.06
N CYS A 93 -0.45 16.96 13.25
CA CYS A 93 0.92 17.17 13.66
C CYS A 93 1.28 18.66 13.44
N THR A 94 2.39 19.11 14.00
CA THR A 94 2.93 20.46 13.76
C THR A 94 4.36 20.30 13.24
N ASN A 95 4.70 21.00 12.16
CA ASN A 95 6.06 21.00 11.64
C ASN A 95 7.03 21.49 12.73
N GLU A 96 8.01 20.66 13.08
CA GLU A 96 9.07 21.02 14.03
C GLU A 96 10.16 21.89 13.37
N CYS A 97 10.23 21.85 12.04
CA CYS A 97 11.27 22.48 11.24
C CYS A 97 10.81 22.78 9.81
N THR A 98 11.65 23.47 9.01
CA THR A 98 11.36 23.73 7.60
C THR A 98 12.01 22.66 6.72
N ALA A 99 11.30 22.10 5.74
CA ALA A 99 11.84 21.05 4.87
C ALA A 99 13.23 21.41 4.28
N SER A 100 14.16 20.46 4.32
CA SER A 100 15.58 20.62 3.93
C SER A 100 16.43 21.56 4.79
N GLU A 101 15.88 22.10 5.88
CA GLU A 101 16.67 22.78 6.90
C GLU A 101 17.69 21.81 7.52
N ARG A 102 18.81 22.36 7.97
CA ARG A 102 19.94 21.60 8.51
C ARG A 102 20.37 22.22 9.83
N ARG A 103 20.63 21.39 10.83
CA ARG A 103 21.14 21.84 12.13
C ARG A 103 22.14 20.86 12.71
N CYS A 104 22.86 21.33 13.73
CA CYS A 104 23.43 20.45 14.73
C CYS A 104 22.45 20.34 15.91
N SER A 105 22.17 19.13 16.38
CA SER A 105 21.43 18.90 17.62
C SER A 105 22.26 19.37 18.82
N ALA A 106 21.64 19.44 20.01
CA ALA A 106 22.37 19.74 21.24
C ALA A 106 23.50 18.73 21.54
N ASP A 107 23.35 17.49 21.05
CA ASP A 107 24.34 16.41 21.18
C ASP A 107 25.40 16.42 20.05
N GLY A 108 25.40 17.45 19.20
CA GLY A 108 26.36 17.61 18.11
C GLY A 108 26.08 16.74 16.88
N LYS A 109 24.91 16.11 16.78
CA LYS A 109 24.52 15.33 15.59
C LYS A 109 24.06 16.24 14.46
N TYR A 110 24.44 15.92 13.24
CA TYR A 110 23.90 16.59 12.06
C TYR A 110 22.48 16.08 11.78
N GLN A 111 21.51 16.99 11.73
CA GLN A 111 20.12 16.67 11.44
C GLN A 111 19.65 17.40 10.19
N ILE A 112 18.86 16.71 9.37
CA ILE A 112 18.13 17.28 8.23
C ILE A 112 16.65 17.24 8.57
N CYS A 113 15.92 18.29 8.19
CA CYS A 113 14.48 18.34 8.32
C CYS A 113 13.78 17.66 7.13
N GLY A 114 12.88 16.73 7.42
CA GLY A 114 12.12 15.95 6.44
C GLY A 114 10.95 15.23 7.11
N ASN A 115 10.23 14.40 6.37
CA ASN A 115 9.26 13.47 6.96
C ASN A 115 9.94 12.10 7.14
N TYR A 116 10.04 11.62 8.37
CA TYR A 116 10.74 10.41 8.79
C TYR A 116 9.80 9.38 9.43
N ASP A 117 8.50 9.66 9.46
CA ASP A 117 7.48 8.72 9.92
C ASP A 117 6.31 8.57 8.92
N THR A 118 5.07 8.46 9.40
CA THR A 118 3.88 8.19 8.58
C THR A 118 2.87 9.33 8.60
N ASP A 119 3.17 10.45 9.26
CA ASP A 119 2.33 11.65 9.26
C ASP A 119 2.64 12.59 8.08
N SER A 120 2.12 13.82 8.08
CA SER A 120 2.36 14.80 7.01
C SER A 120 3.32 15.93 7.39
N CYS A 121 3.83 15.91 8.62
CA CYS A 121 4.68 16.95 9.16
C CYS A 121 6.14 16.65 8.91
N THR A 122 6.96 17.68 9.16
CA THR A 122 8.40 17.56 9.06
C THR A 122 9.04 17.61 10.44
N GLU A 123 9.93 16.66 10.70
CA GLU A 123 10.74 16.52 11.91
C GLU A 123 12.23 16.36 11.59
N TRP A 124 13.05 16.38 12.65
CA TRP A 124 14.50 16.23 12.54
C TRP A 124 14.92 14.75 12.48
N SER A 125 15.86 14.42 11.60
CA SER A 125 16.48 13.08 11.58
C SER A 125 17.14 12.70 12.92
N THR A 126 17.21 11.40 13.22
CA THR A 126 17.76 10.82 14.48
C THR A 126 19.28 10.73 14.57
#